data_AF-A0A937A7P8-F1
#
_entry.id   AF-A0A937A7P8-F1
#
_cell.length_a   1.000
_cell.length_b   1.000
_cell.length_c   1.000
_cell.angle_alpha   90.00
_cell.angle_beta   90.00
_cell.angle_gamma   90.00
#
_symmetry.space_group_name_H-M   'P 1'
#
loop_
_entity.id
_entity.type
_entity.pdbx_description
1 polymer ?
#
loop_
_entity_poly.entity_id
_entity_poly.type
_entity_poly.pdbx_seq_one_letter_code
_entity_poly.pdbx_strand_id
1 'polypeptide(L)'
;MRTFKIVVFAALTIFHLTTIIVISIGRNNFDFLLNLFNKLDLMLYGSYLGLFLFATVMVFDWLGQKKVNTLNKKHQEEINELKAKLYDKKENEHISPETEQKAESSTDDSSSNKEEEDKV
;
A
#
# COMPACT_ATOMS: atom_id res chain seq x y z
N MET A 1 -3.47 2.70 15.22
CA MET A 1 -4.26 3.64 14.39
C MET A 1 -5.42 2.99 13.62
N ARG A 2 -5.32 1.74 13.11
CA ARG A 2 -6.46 1.08 12.42
C ARG A 2 -7.70 0.92 13.31
N THR A 3 -7.51 0.47 14.55
CA THR A 3 -8.59 0.30 15.53
C THR A 3 -9.32 1.60 15.84
N PHE A 4 -8.59 2.70 16.02
CA PHE A 4 -9.19 4.03 16.23
C PHE A 4 -10.06 4.48 15.06
N LYS A 5 -9.60 4.32 13.81
CA LYS A 5 -10.40 4.63 12.61
C LYS A 5 -11.69 3.81 12.57
N ILE A 6 -11.62 2.52 12.91
CA ILE A 6 -12.78 1.63 12.95
C ILE A 6 -13.77 2.09 14.02
N VAL A 7 -13.30 2.47 15.21
CA VAL A 7 -14.15 2.96 16.30
C VAL A 7 -14.86 4.25 15.93
N VAL A 8 -14.14 5.23 15.36
CA VAL A 8 -14.75 6.51 14.93
C VAL A 8 -15.75 6.29 13.79
N PHE A 9 -15.43 5.42 12.83
CA PHE A 9 -16.33 5.09 11.74
C PHE A 9 -17.59 4.35 12.22
N ALA A 10 -17.43 3.41 13.16
CA ALA A 10 -18.56 2.72 13.80
C ALA A 10 -19.45 3.72 14.56
N ALA A 11 -18.86 4.65 15.31
CA ALA A 11 -19.60 5.70 16.01
C ALA A 11 -20.39 6.60 15.04
N LEU A 12 -19.77 7.00 13.92
CA LEU A 12 -20.44 7.78 12.87
C LEU A 12 -21.61 7.01 12.24
N THR A 13 -21.42 5.71 12.00
CA THR A 13 -22.47 4.84 11.43
C THR A 13 -23.64 4.68 12.39
N ILE A 14 -23.38 4.48 13.68
CA ILE A 14 -24.41 4.39 14.72
C ILE A 14 -25.15 5.72 14.85
N PHE A 15 -24.45 6.85 14.79
CA PHE A 15 -25.04 8.18 14.80
C PHE A 15 -26.00 8.39 13.61
N HIS A 16 -25.60 7.98 12.40
CA HIS A 16 -26.49 8.05 11.24
C HIS A 16 -27.67 7.07 11.33
N LEU A 17 -27.43 5.85 11.83
CA LEU A 17 -28.49 4.87 11.97
C LEU A 17 -29.56 5.33 12.98
N THR A 18 -29.14 5.88 14.12
CA THR A 18 -30.05 6.43 15.13
C THR A 18 -30.85 7.61 14.59
N THR A 19 -30.22 8.55 13.89
CA THR A 19 -30.94 9.68 13.27
C THR A 19 -31.96 9.21 12.23
N ILE A 20 -31.61 8.23 11.37
CA ILE A 20 -32.55 7.65 10.40
C ILE A 20 -33.73 6.98 11.10
N ILE A 21 -33.49 6.21 12.17
CA ILE A 21 -34.56 5.54 12.94
C ILE A 21 -35.51 6.58 13.55
N VAL A 22 -34.95 7.62 14.18
CA VAL A 22 -35.73 8.71 14.79
C VAL A 22 -36.61 9.40 13.76
N ILE A 23 -36.06 9.73 12.59
CA ILE A 23 -36.79 10.35 11.49
C ILE A 23 -37.85 9.39 10.92
N SER A 24 -37.53 8.11 10.79
CA SER A 24 -38.43 7.09 10.23
C SER A 24 -39.67 6.89 11.09
N ILE A 25 -39.52 6.79 12.42
CA ILE A 25 -40.63 6.71 13.38
C ILE A 25 -41.47 7.99 13.33
N GLY A 26 -40.81 9.13 13.19
CA GLY A 26 -41.43 10.44 13.14
C GLY A 26 -42.22 10.75 11.88
N ARG A 27 -41.88 10.11 10.76
CA ARG A 27 -42.30 10.52 9.41
C ARG A 27 -43.82 10.56 9.22
N ASN A 28 -44.55 9.70 9.92
CA ASN A 28 -46.00 9.55 9.78
C ASN A 28 -46.81 10.37 10.82
N ASN A 29 -46.14 11.08 11.74
CA ASN A 29 -46.78 11.81 12.84
C ASN A 29 -46.45 13.29 12.75
N PHE A 30 -47.40 14.11 12.32
CA PHE A 30 -47.21 15.57 12.19
C PHE A 30 -46.87 16.23 13.54
N ASP A 31 -47.44 15.72 14.64
CA ASP A 31 -47.12 16.15 16.00
C ASP A 31 -45.67 15.86 16.39
N PHE A 32 -45.08 14.77 15.88
CA PHE A 32 -43.67 14.49 16.10
C PHE A 32 -42.78 15.52 15.40
N LEU A 33 -43.13 15.95 14.19
CA LEU A 33 -42.37 16.98 13.48
C LEU A 33 -42.41 18.32 14.24
N LEU A 34 -43.58 18.72 14.74
CA LEU A 34 -43.71 19.95 15.55
C LEU A 34 -42.94 19.85 16.88
N ASN A 35 -42.97 18.69 17.53
CA ASN A 35 -42.24 18.49 18.78
C ASN A 35 -40.72 18.40 18.56
N LEU A 36 -40.29 17.86 17.41
CA LEU A 36 -38.89 17.87 16.97
C LEU A 36 -38.42 19.30 16.64
N PHE A 37 -39.31 20.11 16.04
CA PHE A 37 -39.05 21.52 15.76
C PHE A 37 -38.89 22.34 17.06
N ASN A 38 -39.68 22.04 18.10
CA ASN A 38 -39.49 22.62 19.43
C ASN A 38 -38.19 22.18 20.12
N LYS A 39 -37.58 21.08 19.65
CA LYS A 39 -36.27 20.60 20.10
C LYS A 39 -35.17 20.90 19.07
N LEU A 40 -35.30 22.04 18.37
CA LEU A 40 -34.32 22.47 17.37
C LEU A 40 -32.90 22.53 17.92
N ASP A 41 -32.75 22.96 19.19
CA ASP A 41 -31.46 22.98 19.87
C ASP A 41 -30.81 21.60 19.93
N LEU A 42 -31.59 20.56 20.26
CA LEU A 42 -31.08 19.19 20.33
C LEU A 42 -30.66 18.67 18.94
N MET A 43 -31.42 19.02 17.91
CA MET A 43 -31.06 18.71 16.52
C MET A 43 -29.79 19.44 16.10
N LEU A 44 -29.62 20.70 16.51
CA LEU A 44 -28.46 21.52 16.24
C LEU A 44 -27.20 20.95 16.90
N TYR A 45 -27.28 20.58 18.19
CA TYR A 45 -26.19 19.90 18.88
C TYR A 45 -25.86 18.54 18.25
N GLY A 46 -26.88 17.79 17.83
CA GLY A 46 -26.69 16.54 17.09
C GLY A 46 -25.97 16.78 15.76
N SER A 47 -26.33 17.83 15.03
CA SER A 47 -25.67 18.21 13.77
C SER A 47 -24.20 18.60 13.98
N TYR A 48 -23.90 19.40 15.00
CA TYR A 48 -22.52 19.74 15.35
C TYR A 48 -21.71 18.51 15.74
N LEU A 49 -22.30 17.58 16.48
CA LEU A 49 -21.66 16.32 16.83
C LEU A 49 -21.35 15.48 15.58
N GLY A 50 -22.32 15.33 14.68
CA GLY A 50 -22.12 14.64 13.40
C GLY A 50 -21.04 15.29 12.54
N LEU A 51 -21.03 16.62 12.46
CA LEU A 51 -19.99 17.39 11.75
C LEU A 51 -18.60 17.15 12.35
N PHE A 52 -18.49 17.15 13.68
CA PHE A 52 -17.23 16.92 14.37
C PHE A 52 -16.70 15.50 14.14
N LEU A 53 -17.57 14.49 14.22
CA LEU A 53 -17.20 13.10 13.89
C LEU A 53 -16.75 12.98 12.44
N PHE A 54 -17.48 13.59 11.51
CA PHE A 54 -17.13 13.59 10.09
C PHE A 54 -15.77 14.26 9.83
N ALA A 55 -15.54 15.44 10.39
CA ALA A 55 -14.27 16.16 10.28
C ALA A 55 -13.10 15.33 10.82
N THR A 56 -13.31 14.65 11.96
CA THR A 56 -12.31 13.74 12.53
C THR A 56 -11.96 12.63 11.53
N VAL A 57 -12.96 11.93 10.98
CA VAL A 57 -12.73 10.88 9.97
C VAL A 57 -11.98 11.43 8.77
N MET A 58 -12.39 12.58 8.25
CA MET A 58 -11.78 13.22 7.09
C MET A 58 -10.30 13.54 7.32
N VAL A 59 -9.95 14.13 8.46
CA VAL A 59 -8.56 14.44 8.83
C VAL A 59 -7.73 13.15 8.91
N PHE A 60 -8.24 12.13 9.58
CA PHE A 60 -7.55 10.85 9.72
C PHE A 60 -7.37 10.12 8.39
N ASP A 61 -8.32 10.24 7.47
CA ASP A 61 -8.19 9.69 6.14
C ASP A 61 -7.12 10.44 5.34
N TRP A 62 -7.15 11.78 5.37
CA TRP A 62 -6.16 12.60 4.69
C TRP A 62 -4.72 12.33 5.16
N LEU A 63 -4.51 12.17 6.47
CA LEU A 63 -3.23 11.74 7.02
C LEU A 63 -2.82 10.34 6.54
N GLY A 64 -3.80 9.43 6.41
CA GLY A 64 -3.58 8.08 5.90
C GLY A 64 -3.12 8.07 4.45
N GLN A 65 -3.79 8.84 3.59
CA GLN A 65 -3.46 8.92 2.17
C GLN A 65 -2.06 9.50 1.94
N LYS A 66 -1.64 10.51 2.71
CA LYS A 66 -0.27 11.02 2.65
C LYS A 66 0.77 9.93 2.93
N LYS A 67 0.55 9.12 3.96
CA LYS A 67 1.46 8.01 4.31
C LYS A 67 1.54 6.96 3.20
N VAL A 68 0.40 6.59 2.61
CA VAL A 68 0.34 5.63 1.50
C VAL A 68 1.07 6.15 0.26
N ASN A 69 0.91 7.44 -0.07
CA ASN A 69 1.61 8.05 -1.20
C ASN A 69 3.12 8.07 -1.01
N THR A 70 3.62 8.38 0.19
CA THR A 70 5.07 8.33 0.46
C THR A 70 5.60 6.90 0.36
N LEU A 71 4.84 5.92 0.87
CA LEU A 71 5.23 4.50 0.77
C LEU A 71 5.28 4.03 -0.69
N ASN A 72 4.29 4.40 -1.50
CA ASN A 72 4.26 4.05 -2.92
C ASN A 72 5.41 4.70 -3.70
N LYS A 73 5.75 5.96 -3.41
CA LYS A 73 6.91 6.61 -4.02
C LYS A 73 8.20 5.87 -3.70
N LYS A 74 8.41 5.51 -2.43
CA LYS A 74 9.57 4.72 -1.99
C LYS A 74 9.64 3.36 -2.67
N HIS A 75 8.51 2.64 -2.79
CA HIS A 75 8.47 1.38 -3.53
C HIS A 75 8.77 1.57 -5.03
N GLN A 76 8.32 2.65 -5.65
CA GLN A 76 8.66 2.91 -7.06
C GLN A 76 10.14 3.26 -7.26
N GLU A 77 10.74 4.00 -6.32
CA GLU A 77 12.18 4.25 -6.31
C GLU A 77 12.98 2.95 -6.18
N GLU A 78 12.60 2.07 -5.25
CA GLU A 78 13.23 0.75 -5.07
C GLU A 78 13.08 -0.13 -6.34
N ILE A 79 11.91 -0.12 -6.98
CA ILE A 79 11.69 -0.85 -8.25
C ILE A 79 12.59 -0.30 -9.37
N ASN A 80 12.72 1.03 -9.48
CA ASN A 80 13.56 1.64 -10.50
C ASN A 80 15.05 1.35 -10.24
N GLU A 81 15.50 1.38 -8.98
CA GLU A 81 16.87 1.01 -8.61
C GLU A 81 17.17 -0.47 -8.94
N LEU A 82 16.24 -1.38 -8.63
CA LEU A 82 16.37 -2.79 -8.99
C LEU A 82 16.40 -3.00 -10.50
N LYS A 83 15.57 -2.26 -11.25
CA LYS A 83 15.59 -2.31 -12.71
C LYS A 83 16.93 -1.81 -13.26
N ALA A 84 17.48 -0.72 -12.74
CA ALA A 84 18.79 -0.22 -13.14
C ALA A 84 19.90 -1.26 -12.88
N LYS A 85 19.95 -1.85 -11.68
CA LYS A 85 20.90 -2.93 -11.35
C LYS A 85 20.77 -4.16 -12.24
N LEU A 86 19.56 -4.50 -12.67
CA LEU A 86 19.30 -5.57 -13.63
C LEU A 86 19.80 -5.23 -15.03
N TYR A 87 19.65 -3.98 -15.48
CA TYR A 87 20.18 -3.51 -16.75
C TYR A 87 21.70 -3.48 -16.73
N ASP A 88 22.32 -2.93 -15.68
CA ASP A 88 23.78 -2.92 -15.54
C ASP A 88 24.35 -4.34 -15.48
N LYS A 89 23.67 -5.30 -14.83
CA LYS A 89 24.10 -6.69 -14.82
C LYS A 89 24.01 -7.34 -16.21
N LYS A 90 22.95 -7.04 -16.98
CA LYS A 90 22.80 -7.53 -18.35
C LYS A 90 23.81 -6.90 -19.29
N GLU A 91 24.12 -5.62 -19.11
CA GLU A 91 25.16 -4.91 -19.86
C GLU A 91 26.55 -5.45 -19.51
N ASN A 92 26.85 -5.71 -18.24
CA ASN A 92 28.09 -6.36 -17.83
C ASN A 92 28.19 -7.83 -18.30
N GLU A 93 27.07 -8.55 -18.44
CA GLU A 93 27.03 -9.87 -19.10
C GLU A 93 27.21 -9.74 -20.63
N HIS A 94 26.85 -8.61 -21.25
CA HIS A 94 27.06 -8.32 -22.67
C HIS A 94 28.43 -7.69 -23.00
N ILE A 95 29.11 -7.08 -22.03
CA ILE A 95 30.49 -6.53 -22.12
C ILE A 95 31.54 -7.59 -21.73
N SER A 96 31.18 -8.87 -21.71
CA SER A 96 32.17 -9.93 -21.82
C SER A 96 32.25 -10.50 -23.25
N PRO A 97 32.80 -9.77 -24.23
CA PRO A 97 33.70 -10.37 -25.18
C PRO A 97 35.13 -10.28 -24.62
N GLU A 98 35.86 -11.40 -24.66
CA GLU A 98 37.33 -11.43 -24.67
C GLU A 98 38.07 -11.36 -23.31
N THR A 99 38.02 -12.47 -22.56
CA THR A 99 39.24 -13.01 -21.93
C THR A 99 39.40 -14.46 -22.37
N GLU A 100 39.43 -14.68 -23.68
CA GLU A 100 39.90 -15.92 -24.31
C GLU A 100 40.62 -15.56 -25.62
N GLN A 101 41.62 -14.67 -25.57
CA GLN A 101 42.62 -14.55 -26.65
C GLN A 101 43.80 -13.66 -26.22
N LYS A 102 44.49 -14.06 -25.14
CA LYS A 102 45.90 -13.70 -24.97
C LYS A 102 46.67 -14.86 -24.35
N ALA A 103 46.67 -15.96 -25.06
CA ALA A 103 47.68 -17.00 -24.99
C ALA A 103 47.83 -17.60 -26.39
N GLU A 104 48.32 -16.79 -27.34
CA GLU A 104 49.06 -17.29 -28.51
C GLU A 104 50.19 -18.18 -27.97
N SER A 105 50.19 -19.47 -28.32
CA SER A 105 50.84 -20.01 -29.53
C SER A 105 52.28 -20.45 -29.27
N SER A 106 52.63 -21.62 -29.82
CA SER A 106 53.88 -22.40 -29.74
C SER A 106 54.04 -23.21 -28.44
N THR A 107 54.14 -24.54 -28.42
CA THR A 107 54.89 -25.40 -29.36
C THR A 107 54.41 -26.86 -29.30
N ASP A 108 54.18 -27.41 -30.49
CA ASP A 108 54.35 -28.79 -30.98
C ASP A 108 54.34 -30.04 -30.07
N ASP A 109 53.59 -31.00 -30.61
CA ASP A 109 53.96 -32.38 -30.93
C ASP A 109 53.63 -33.56 -29.99
N SER A 110 52.81 -34.44 -30.58
CA SER A 110 53.05 -35.88 -30.71
C SER A 110 52.66 -36.83 -29.56
N SER A 111 51.55 -37.53 -29.82
CA SER A 111 51.47 -39.01 -29.88
C SER A 111 51.55 -39.87 -28.60
N SER A 112 50.68 -40.89 -28.61
CA SER A 112 50.87 -42.24 -28.08
C SER A 112 50.38 -42.59 -26.66
N ASN A 113 49.16 -43.13 -26.61
CA ASN A 113 48.80 -44.52 -26.27
C ASN A 113 49.30 -45.22 -24.97
N LYS A 114 48.39 -46.05 -24.42
CA LYS A 114 48.50 -47.17 -23.43
C LYS A 114 48.27 -46.81 -21.95
N GLU A 115 47.24 -47.36 -21.29
CA GLU A 115 47.15 -48.71 -20.69
C GLU A 115 48.35 -49.03 -19.77
N GLU A 116 48.14 -49.12 -18.46
CA GLU A 116 48.18 -50.38 -17.69
C GLU A 116 48.08 -50.16 -16.17
N GLU A 117 47.52 -51.18 -15.54
CA GLU A 117 47.42 -51.42 -14.10
C GLU A 117 48.78 -51.61 -13.41
N ASP A 118 48.71 -51.52 -12.08
CA ASP A 118 49.28 -52.45 -11.09
C ASP A 118 50.44 -51.97 -10.19
N LYS A 119 50.17 -52.19 -8.88
CA LYS A 119 51.06 -52.43 -7.72
C LYS A 119 52.45 -51.81 -7.66
N VAL A 120 52.75 -51.15 -6.54
CA VAL A 120 53.43 -51.77 -5.35
C VAL A 120 52.93 -51.11 -4.07
#